data_AF-A0A9X4PVM5-F1
#
_entry.id   AF-A0A9X4PVM5-F1
#
_cell.length_a   1.000
_cell.length_b   1.000
_cell.length_c   1.000
_cell.angle_alpha   90.00
_cell.angle_beta   90.00
_cell.angle_gamma   90.00
#
_symmetry.space_group_name_H-M   'P 1'
#
loop_
_entity.id
_entity.type
_entity.pdbx_description
1 polymer ?
#
loop_
_entity_poly.entity_id
_entity_poly.type
_entity_poly.pdbx_seq_one_letter_code
_entity_poly.pdbx_strand_id
1 'polypeptide(L)'
;MSKKNKLILCLVIPVIGFVFYIKDHYFNDPNLRIDFEPFFKTNSAGPDYIPPLPELTDFDRGVLRVCGDWGSHPDKEDFRVLLDCPQHQEVVEGIYDRLDHQVITPSADLELFKDELTKIWFTNSGIEKETIGFGHIFCGEPDRLGLGGMHFVGRYVEAQEDKWAGAIWNDKSLCNKLEVDPPVYTFGMKYLGKDGEVKIKCPNGYAYNLHADDILVSATKAFKALGKDEMCLYKMEDDNYQSVFVRKNDAILTFYPDLTPKCNDKSTNCSCIDGRKAKATKQ
;
A
#
# COMPACT_ATOMS: atom_id res chain seq x y z
N MET A 1 11.06 2.10 25.19
CA MET A 1 10.15 1.08 25.77
C MET A 1 10.77 -0.30 25.59
N SER A 2 10.71 -1.18 26.60
CA SER A 2 11.24 -2.55 26.51
C SER A 2 10.44 -3.41 25.52
N LYS A 3 11.10 -4.36 24.82
CA LYS A 3 10.44 -5.37 23.94
C LYS A 3 9.23 -6.04 24.63
N LYS A 4 9.29 -6.22 25.95
CA LYS A 4 8.17 -6.78 26.74
C LYS A 4 6.93 -5.88 26.79
N ASN A 5 7.09 -4.55 26.71
CA ASN A 5 5.95 -3.62 26.75
C ASN A 5 5.27 -3.47 25.38
N LYS A 6 5.98 -3.72 24.26
CA LYS A 6 5.38 -3.74 22.92
C LYS A 6 4.56 -5.02 22.65
N LEU A 7 4.96 -6.17 23.22
CA LEU A 7 4.19 -7.43 23.11
C LEU A 7 2.82 -7.38 23.83
N ILE A 8 2.72 -6.57 24.89
CA ILE A 8 1.44 -6.31 25.60
C ILE A 8 0.48 -5.50 24.70
N LEU A 9 1.00 -4.67 23.79
CA LEU A 9 0.19 -3.92 22.82
C LEU A 9 -0.53 -4.85 21.82
N CYS A 10 0.04 -6.02 21.53
CA CYS A 10 -0.56 -7.07 20.70
C CYS A 10 -1.70 -7.84 21.38
N LEU A 11 -1.80 -7.83 22.71
CA LEU A 11 -2.73 -8.68 23.47
C LEU A 11 -3.86 -7.91 24.16
N VAL A 12 -3.77 -6.59 24.34
CA VAL A 12 -4.67 -5.83 25.24
C VAL A 12 -5.59 -4.83 24.51
N ILE A 13 -5.52 -4.73 23.19
CA ILE A 13 -6.32 -3.75 22.40
C ILE A 13 -7.42 -4.37 21.53
N PRO A 14 -8.24 -5.35 21.98
CA PRO A 14 -9.60 -5.43 21.45
C PRO A 14 -10.56 -4.50 22.22
N VAL A 15 -10.22 -4.09 23.46
CA VAL A 15 -11.19 -3.49 24.39
C VAL A 15 -10.92 -2.01 24.71
N ILE A 16 -9.67 -1.53 24.66
CA ILE A 16 -9.33 -0.14 25.06
C ILE A 16 -9.08 0.77 23.85
N GLY A 17 -8.61 0.24 22.72
CA GLY A 17 -8.39 1.03 21.49
C GLY A 17 -9.68 1.53 20.85
N PHE A 18 -10.80 0.83 21.08
CA PHE A 18 -12.12 1.27 20.65
C PHE A 18 -12.64 2.50 21.44
N VAL A 19 -12.08 2.75 22.64
CA VAL A 19 -12.53 3.85 23.52
C VAL A 19 -11.64 5.10 23.38
N PHE A 20 -10.36 4.95 23.02
CA PHE A 20 -9.44 6.09 22.89
C PHE A 20 -9.13 6.52 21.45
N TYR A 21 -9.40 5.71 20.42
CA TYR A 21 -9.26 6.16 19.02
C TYR A 21 -10.36 7.17 18.60
N ILE A 22 -11.45 7.26 19.37
CA ILE A 22 -12.54 8.22 19.12
C ILE A 22 -12.27 9.61 19.74
N LYS A 23 -11.14 9.85 20.42
CA LYS A 23 -10.99 11.09 21.19
C LYS A 23 -9.55 11.58 21.33
N ASP A 24 -9.04 12.14 20.24
CA ASP A 24 -8.40 13.46 20.20
C ASP A 24 -7.56 13.51 18.93
N HIS A 25 -8.15 13.97 17.82
CA HIS A 25 -7.42 14.71 16.78
C HIS A 25 -8.40 15.18 15.70
N TYR A 26 -9.09 16.30 15.96
CA TYR A 26 -9.50 17.17 14.87
C TYR A 26 -9.35 18.63 15.26
N PHE A 27 -8.72 19.37 14.35
CA PHE A 27 -8.97 20.78 14.11
C PHE A 27 -10.48 21.06 14.14
N ASN A 28 -11.00 21.45 15.30
CA ASN A 28 -12.36 21.95 15.44
C ASN A 28 -12.39 23.43 15.04
N ASP A 29 -12.27 23.71 13.74
CA ASP A 29 -13.06 24.80 13.17
C ASP A 29 -14.33 24.17 12.56
N PRO A 30 -15.49 24.29 13.22
CA PRO A 30 -16.75 23.75 12.72
C PRO A 30 -17.20 24.38 11.39
N ASN A 31 -16.54 25.42 10.89
CA ASN A 31 -16.87 26.09 9.63
C ASN A 31 -16.11 25.57 8.40
N LEU A 32 -15.12 24.67 8.55
CA LEU A 32 -14.34 24.15 7.42
C LEU A 32 -14.50 22.64 7.24
N ARG A 33 -15.75 22.15 7.19
CA ARG A 33 -16.00 20.77 6.78
C ARG A 33 -15.80 20.66 5.27
N ILE A 34 -14.58 20.30 4.87
CA ILE A 34 -14.31 19.92 3.49
C ILE A 34 -15.07 18.62 3.22
N ASP A 35 -16.01 18.69 2.27
CA ASP A 35 -16.80 17.53 1.86
C ASP A 35 -16.13 16.89 0.65
N PHE A 36 -15.61 15.69 0.86
CA PHE A 36 -14.90 14.90 -0.13
C PHE A 36 -15.87 13.90 -0.79
N GLU A 37 -15.87 13.83 -2.12
CA GLU A 37 -16.63 12.79 -2.83
C GLU A 37 -16.05 11.41 -2.46
N PRO A 38 -16.87 10.41 -2.08
CA PRO A 38 -16.36 9.17 -1.54
C PRO A 38 -15.64 8.31 -2.60
N PHE A 39 -14.63 7.55 -2.16
CA PHE A 39 -14.06 6.44 -2.93
C PHE A 39 -15.00 5.24 -2.99
N PHE A 40 -15.79 5.01 -1.94
CA PHE A 40 -16.66 3.85 -1.78
C PHE A 40 -18.05 4.24 -1.36
N LYS A 41 -19.07 3.59 -1.93
CA LYS A 41 -20.46 3.80 -1.54
C LYS A 41 -20.73 3.22 -0.16
N THR A 42 -21.34 4.03 0.70
CA THR A 42 -21.82 3.64 2.05
C THR A 42 -23.29 3.22 2.06
N ASN A 43 -23.99 3.39 0.94
CA ASN A 43 -25.34 2.89 0.71
C ASN A 43 -25.48 2.35 -0.73
N SER A 44 -26.45 1.48 -0.96
CA SER A 44 -26.68 0.83 -2.26
C SER A 44 -27.28 1.77 -3.34
N ALA A 45 -27.52 3.04 -3.01
CA ALA A 45 -28.13 4.03 -3.90
C ALA A 45 -27.09 4.89 -4.65
N GLY A 46 -25.79 4.70 -4.38
CA GLY A 46 -24.71 5.40 -5.10
C GLY A 46 -24.54 4.94 -6.55
N PRO A 47 -23.87 5.73 -7.40
CA PRO A 47 -23.58 5.37 -8.78
C PRO A 47 -22.84 4.03 -8.92
N ASP A 48 -23.13 3.26 -9.97
CA ASP A 48 -22.58 1.92 -10.17
C ASP A 48 -21.05 1.88 -10.34
N TYR A 49 -20.45 2.97 -10.84
CA TYR A 49 -19.00 3.08 -11.01
C TYR A 49 -18.25 3.30 -9.69
N ILE A 50 -18.94 3.64 -8.60
CA ILE A 50 -18.35 3.74 -7.26
C ILE A 50 -18.42 2.35 -6.60
N PRO A 51 -17.27 1.74 -6.26
CA PRO A 51 -17.25 0.42 -5.64
C PRO A 51 -17.91 0.43 -4.25
N PRO A 52 -18.45 -0.71 -3.79
CA PRO A 52 -18.87 -0.87 -2.38
C PRO A 52 -17.68 -0.67 -1.44
N LEU A 53 -17.95 -0.37 -0.17
CA LEU A 53 -16.91 -0.33 0.85
C LEU A 53 -16.32 -1.74 1.05
N PRO A 54 -14.99 -1.92 0.90
CA PRO A 54 -14.37 -3.22 1.08
C PRO A 54 -14.28 -3.59 2.56
N GLU A 55 -14.35 -4.89 2.84
CA GLU A 55 -14.06 -5.42 4.17
C GLU A 55 -12.54 -5.50 4.35
N LEU A 56 -12.02 -4.89 5.42
CA LEU A 56 -10.60 -4.97 5.77
C LEU A 56 -10.34 -6.11 6.74
N THR A 57 -9.31 -6.90 6.45
CA THR A 57 -8.81 -7.96 7.34
C THR A 57 -8.16 -7.38 8.60
N ASP A 58 -7.92 -8.22 9.60
CA ASP A 58 -7.17 -7.79 10.79
C ASP A 58 -5.73 -7.39 10.46
N PHE A 59 -5.12 -8.03 9.46
CA PHE A 59 -3.77 -7.69 9.01
C PHE A 59 -3.73 -6.35 8.28
N ASP A 60 -4.75 -6.04 7.46
CA ASP A 60 -4.92 -4.72 6.83
C ASP A 60 -4.95 -3.60 7.88
N ARG A 61 -5.75 -3.79 8.93
CA ARG A 61 -5.81 -2.85 10.06
C ARG A 61 -4.47 -2.76 10.80
N GLY A 62 -3.75 -3.87 10.89
CA GLY A 62 -2.37 -3.91 11.37
C GLY A 62 -1.44 -3.00 10.55
N VAL A 63 -1.52 -3.08 9.23
CA VAL A 63 -0.74 -2.24 8.30
C VAL A 63 -1.13 -0.77 8.41
N LEU A 64 -2.42 -0.44 8.52
CA LEU A 64 -2.87 0.94 8.75
C LEU A 64 -2.31 1.52 10.06
N ARG A 65 -2.23 0.73 11.13
CA ARG A 65 -1.58 1.16 12.37
C ARG A 65 -0.10 1.45 12.21
N VAL A 66 0.61 0.72 11.34
CA VAL A 66 2.02 1.04 11.01
C VAL A 66 2.10 2.34 10.22
N CYS A 67 1.13 2.62 9.33
CA CYS A 67 1.04 3.88 8.61
C CYS A 67 0.80 5.09 9.52
N GLY A 68 -0.02 4.93 10.56
CA GLY A 68 -0.38 6.02 11.47
C GLY A 68 -1.19 7.12 10.78
N ASP A 69 -1.23 8.30 11.39
CA ASP A 69 -2.05 9.43 10.92
C ASP A 69 -1.68 9.90 9.50
N TRP A 70 -2.54 10.71 8.89
CA TRP A 70 -2.29 11.28 7.57
C TRP A 70 -0.98 12.08 7.48
N GLY A 71 -0.09 11.67 6.57
CA GLY A 71 1.22 12.29 6.37
C GLY A 71 2.29 11.91 7.39
N SER A 72 2.01 10.95 8.27
CA SER A 72 3.01 10.32 9.14
C SER A 72 4.02 9.51 8.33
N HIS A 73 5.21 9.31 8.90
CA HIS A 73 6.23 8.44 8.33
C HIS A 73 6.24 7.12 9.12
N PRO A 74 5.97 5.98 8.48
CA PRO A 74 5.91 4.70 9.19
C PRO A 74 7.28 4.27 9.69
N ASP A 75 7.28 3.61 10.84
CA ASP A 75 8.50 3.16 11.52
C ASP A 75 8.76 1.67 11.29
N LYS A 76 10.02 1.31 11.04
CA LYS A 76 10.41 -0.08 10.73
C LYS A 76 10.25 -0.99 11.94
N GLU A 77 10.45 -0.49 13.16
CA GLU A 77 10.27 -1.30 14.37
C GLU A 77 8.78 -1.61 14.59
N ASP A 78 7.88 -0.72 14.22
CA ASP A 78 6.44 -0.98 14.31
C ASP A 78 5.96 -1.98 13.24
N PHE A 79 6.52 -1.95 12.02
CA PHE A 79 6.33 -3.03 11.07
C PHE A 79 6.90 -4.37 11.56
N ARG A 80 8.09 -4.37 12.15
CA ARG A 80 8.67 -5.59 12.73
C ARG A 80 7.78 -6.15 13.84
N VAL A 81 7.18 -5.28 14.66
CA VAL A 81 6.21 -5.67 15.70
C VAL A 81 4.94 -6.24 15.09
N LEU A 82 4.43 -5.68 13.99
CA LEU A 82 3.30 -6.26 13.25
C LEU A 82 3.60 -7.72 12.85
N LEU A 83 4.79 -7.97 12.30
CA LEU A 83 5.22 -9.31 11.88
C LEU A 83 5.47 -10.29 13.04
N ASP A 84 5.75 -9.80 14.25
CA ASP A 84 5.91 -10.62 15.46
C ASP A 84 4.63 -10.81 16.26
N CYS A 85 3.55 -10.13 15.88
CA CYS A 85 2.34 -10.10 16.65
C CYS A 85 1.63 -11.46 16.59
N PRO A 86 1.35 -12.14 17.72
CA PRO A 86 0.72 -13.47 17.70
C PRO A 86 -0.62 -13.51 16.97
N GLN A 87 -1.38 -12.40 17.00
CA GLN A 87 -2.67 -12.27 16.30
C GLN A 87 -2.53 -12.34 14.76
N HIS A 88 -1.33 -12.13 14.21
CA HIS A 88 -1.05 -12.16 12.78
C HIS A 88 -0.17 -13.35 12.38
N GLN A 89 0.09 -14.28 13.31
CA GLN A 89 1.03 -15.37 13.09
C GLN A 89 0.66 -16.19 11.85
N GLU A 90 -0.61 -16.59 11.70
CA GLU A 90 -1.07 -17.37 10.54
C GLU A 90 -0.88 -16.63 9.21
N VAL A 91 -1.18 -15.32 9.17
CA VAL A 91 -0.97 -14.50 7.97
C VAL A 91 0.52 -14.37 7.63
N VAL A 92 1.37 -14.16 8.64
CA VAL A 92 2.83 -14.03 8.45
C VAL A 92 3.45 -15.35 8.00
N GLU A 93 3.01 -16.48 8.55
CA GLU A 93 3.39 -17.82 8.09
C GLU A 93 2.92 -18.06 6.64
N GLY A 94 1.71 -17.63 6.29
CA GLY A 94 1.21 -17.68 4.92
C GLY A 94 2.03 -16.83 3.94
N ILE A 95 2.43 -15.61 4.32
CA ILE A 95 3.33 -14.76 3.53
C ILE A 95 4.69 -15.44 3.34
N TYR A 96 5.24 -16.03 4.41
CA TYR A 96 6.50 -16.75 4.39
C TYR A 96 6.46 -17.95 3.42
N ASP A 97 5.40 -18.76 3.47
CA ASP A 97 5.18 -19.89 2.57
C ASP A 97 4.98 -19.45 1.12
N ARG A 98 4.16 -18.42 0.85
CA ARG A 98 3.92 -17.87 -0.49
C ARG A 98 5.17 -17.24 -1.13
N LEU A 99 6.18 -16.95 -0.31
CA LEU A 99 7.48 -16.41 -0.74
C LEU A 99 8.59 -17.47 -0.74
N ASP A 100 8.25 -18.75 -0.70
CA ASP A 100 9.18 -19.87 -0.75
C ASP A 100 10.29 -19.76 0.31
N HIS A 101 9.94 -19.27 1.50
CA HIS A 101 10.85 -19.10 2.64
C HIS A 101 12.08 -18.24 2.31
N GLN A 102 11.90 -17.23 1.45
CA GLN A 102 12.99 -16.40 0.97
C GLN A 102 12.53 -14.98 0.60
N VAL A 103 13.28 -13.98 1.11
CA VAL A 103 13.33 -12.63 0.54
C VAL A 103 14.65 -12.42 -0.16
N ILE A 104 15.77 -12.47 0.57
CA ILE A 104 17.14 -12.37 0.04
C ILE A 104 17.83 -13.73 0.21
N THR A 105 17.91 -14.24 1.44
CA THR A 105 18.57 -15.50 1.77
C THR A 105 17.68 -16.70 1.40
N PRO A 106 18.16 -17.66 0.57
CA PRO A 106 17.40 -18.87 0.28
C PRO A 106 17.18 -19.71 1.54
N SER A 107 15.95 -20.22 1.71
CA SER A 107 15.58 -21.08 2.86
C SER A 107 15.90 -20.43 4.21
N ALA A 108 15.68 -19.12 4.30
CA ALA A 108 15.82 -18.36 5.55
C ALA A 108 14.85 -18.93 6.58
N ASP A 109 15.24 -18.98 7.85
CA ASP A 109 14.24 -19.20 8.90
C ASP A 109 13.28 -18.01 9.00
N LEU A 110 12.16 -18.21 9.69
CA LEU A 110 11.10 -17.21 9.79
C LEU A 110 11.59 -15.88 10.40
N GLU A 111 12.54 -15.90 11.32
CA GLU A 111 13.05 -14.67 11.95
C GLU A 111 13.93 -13.87 10.97
N LEU A 112 14.87 -14.52 10.30
CA LEU A 112 15.68 -13.89 9.26
C LEU A 112 14.80 -13.40 8.11
N PHE A 113 13.79 -14.16 7.73
CA PHE A 113 12.81 -13.76 6.71
C PHE A 113 12.11 -12.44 7.07
N LYS A 114 11.60 -12.29 8.31
CA LYS A 114 10.94 -11.05 8.75
C LYS A 114 11.91 -9.87 8.75
N ASP A 115 13.16 -10.09 9.14
CA ASP A 115 14.20 -9.05 9.13
C ASP A 115 14.54 -8.59 7.70
N GLU A 116 14.67 -9.54 6.76
CA GLU A 116 14.90 -9.23 5.35
C GLU A 116 13.70 -8.56 4.68
N LEU A 117 12.48 -9.01 4.98
CA LEU A 117 11.25 -8.39 4.52
C LEU A 117 11.19 -6.94 5.01
N THR A 118 11.39 -6.72 6.32
CA THR A 118 11.45 -5.37 6.90
C THR A 118 12.49 -4.51 6.20
N LYS A 119 13.69 -5.06 5.95
CA LYS A 119 14.77 -4.32 5.28
C LYS A 119 14.39 -3.84 3.89
N ILE A 120 13.83 -4.68 3.03
CA ILE A 120 13.54 -4.29 1.63
C ILE A 120 12.38 -3.29 1.53
N TRP A 121 11.48 -3.27 2.53
CA TRP A 121 10.32 -2.38 2.59
C TRP A 121 10.62 -1.01 3.24
N PHE A 122 11.62 -0.95 4.12
CA PHE A 122 11.96 0.25 4.92
C PHE A 122 13.32 0.87 4.59
N THR A 123 14.07 0.32 3.63
CA THR A 123 15.28 0.98 3.12
C THR A 123 14.88 2.16 2.22
N ASN A 124 15.46 3.34 2.44
CA ASN A 124 15.17 4.52 1.63
C ASN A 124 15.63 4.31 0.17
N SER A 125 14.67 4.37 -0.75
CA SER A 125 14.84 4.11 -2.17
C SER A 125 14.45 5.31 -3.04
N GLY A 126 13.87 6.37 -2.48
CA GLY A 126 13.40 7.54 -3.22
C GLY A 126 14.43 8.65 -3.40
N ILE A 127 13.94 9.80 -3.88
CA ILE A 127 14.73 11.03 -4.02
C ILE A 127 14.58 11.89 -2.76
N GLU A 128 13.42 11.82 -2.12
CA GLU A 128 13.19 12.46 -0.84
C GLU A 128 13.86 11.67 0.29
N LYS A 129 14.25 12.37 1.36
CA LYS A 129 15.08 11.79 2.42
C LYS A 129 14.43 10.66 3.22
N GLU A 130 13.16 10.36 2.98
CA GLU A 130 12.37 9.43 3.79
C GLU A 130 11.42 8.53 2.97
N THR A 131 11.49 8.55 1.63
CA THR A 131 10.63 7.69 0.81
C THR A 131 11.07 6.24 0.94
N ILE A 132 10.25 5.46 1.64
CA ILE A 132 10.39 4.03 1.81
C ILE A 132 9.22 3.34 1.11
N GLY A 133 9.46 2.18 0.50
CA GLY A 133 8.44 1.47 -0.26
C GLY A 133 7.16 1.23 0.54
N PHE A 134 7.28 0.92 1.84
CA PHE A 134 6.12 0.73 2.70
C PHE A 134 5.26 2.00 2.82
N GLY A 135 5.87 3.13 3.19
CA GLY A 135 5.18 4.41 3.33
C GLY A 135 4.56 4.86 2.02
N HIS A 136 5.31 4.74 0.93
CA HIS A 136 4.83 5.10 -0.39
C HIS A 136 3.63 4.23 -0.82
N ILE A 137 3.75 2.91 -0.81
CA ILE A 137 2.72 2.01 -1.34
C ILE A 137 1.50 1.95 -0.43
N PHE A 138 1.68 1.78 0.89
CA PHE A 138 0.56 1.56 1.82
C PHE A 138 -0.02 2.85 2.37
N CYS A 139 0.82 3.81 2.78
CA CYS A 139 0.39 4.91 3.65
C CYS A 139 0.03 6.19 2.88
N GLY A 140 0.64 6.39 1.72
CA GLY A 140 0.54 7.65 1.00
C GLY A 140 1.37 8.75 1.64
N GLU A 141 2.00 9.56 0.81
CA GLU A 141 2.95 10.59 1.23
C GLU A 141 2.43 11.96 0.78
N PRO A 142 1.47 12.58 1.49
CA PRO A 142 1.13 13.97 1.26
C PRO A 142 2.33 14.83 1.66
N ASP A 143 2.91 15.56 0.71
CA ASP A 143 4.03 16.46 0.93
C ASP A 143 3.77 17.84 0.30
N ARG A 144 4.83 18.65 0.14
CA ARG A 144 4.72 19.97 -0.49
C ARG A 144 4.52 19.89 -2.00
N LEU A 145 5.07 18.88 -2.65
CA LEU A 145 5.07 18.66 -4.09
C LEU A 145 3.83 17.91 -4.57
N GLY A 146 3.22 17.08 -3.74
CA GLY A 146 2.02 16.33 -4.10
C GLY A 146 1.66 15.24 -3.11
N LEU A 147 1.00 14.20 -3.61
CA LEU A 147 0.73 12.96 -2.87
C LEU A 147 1.49 11.83 -3.54
N GLY A 148 2.53 11.32 -2.88
CA GLY A 148 3.24 10.10 -3.28
C GLY A 148 2.41 8.86 -2.99
N GLY A 149 2.41 7.89 -3.91
CA GLY A 149 1.88 6.55 -3.66
C GLY A 149 0.41 6.48 -3.25
N MET A 150 0.10 5.77 -2.16
CA MET A 150 -1.25 5.41 -1.68
C MET A 150 -1.94 4.45 -2.66
N HIS A 151 -1.50 3.20 -2.70
CA HIS A 151 -1.99 2.15 -3.62
C HIS A 151 -2.64 0.96 -2.90
N PHE A 152 -2.72 1.02 -1.57
CA PHE A 152 -3.40 0.05 -0.73
C PHE A 152 -4.84 0.48 -0.45
N VAL A 153 -5.79 -0.38 -0.81
CA VAL A 153 -7.24 -0.11 -0.67
C VAL A 153 -7.64 0.28 0.76
N GLY A 154 -7.01 -0.31 1.79
CA GLY A 154 -7.30 0.04 3.18
C GLY A 154 -7.03 1.50 3.52
N ARG A 155 -6.01 2.12 2.91
CA ARG A 155 -5.71 3.53 3.15
C ARG A 155 -6.71 4.48 2.50
N TYR A 156 -7.37 4.06 1.42
CA TYR A 156 -8.50 4.79 0.85
C TYR A 156 -9.73 4.71 1.76
N VAL A 157 -9.97 3.56 2.41
CA VAL A 157 -11.07 3.41 3.39
C VAL A 157 -10.86 4.40 4.53
N GLU A 158 -9.69 4.37 5.16
CA GLU A 158 -9.35 5.25 6.27
C GLU A 158 -9.39 6.74 5.86
N ALA A 159 -8.83 7.09 4.70
CA ALA A 159 -8.86 8.48 4.21
C ALA A 159 -10.28 8.99 3.93
N GLN A 160 -11.23 8.12 3.56
CA GLN A 160 -12.63 8.47 3.41
C GLN A 160 -13.31 8.66 4.78
N GLU A 161 -13.10 7.73 5.72
CA GLU A 161 -13.69 7.78 7.06
C GLU A 161 -13.23 9.02 7.83
N ASP A 162 -11.93 9.32 7.73
CA ASP A 162 -11.27 10.44 8.40
C ASP A 162 -11.26 11.73 7.55
N LYS A 163 -11.93 11.72 6.39
CA LYS A 163 -12.07 12.90 5.51
C LYS A 163 -10.74 13.55 5.17
N TRP A 164 -9.72 12.74 4.91
CA TRP A 164 -8.43 13.22 4.42
C TRP A 164 -8.41 13.33 2.90
N ALA A 165 -9.22 12.53 2.21
CA ALA A 165 -9.27 12.52 0.75
C ALA A 165 -10.62 12.02 0.21
N GLY A 166 -10.85 12.33 -1.07
CA GLY A 166 -11.99 11.85 -1.84
C GLY A 166 -11.68 11.71 -3.33
N ALA A 167 -12.51 10.96 -4.02
CA ALA A 167 -12.39 10.73 -5.46
C ALA A 167 -12.78 11.98 -6.26
N ILE A 168 -12.39 11.96 -7.54
CA ILE A 168 -12.88 12.84 -8.59
C ILE A 168 -13.39 11.92 -9.68
N TRP A 169 -14.68 11.55 -9.60
CA TRP A 169 -15.25 10.59 -10.55
C TRP A 169 -15.66 11.23 -11.87
N ASN A 170 -16.27 12.42 -11.83
CA ASN A 170 -16.93 13.02 -13.01
C ASN A 170 -16.40 14.40 -13.42
N ASP A 171 -15.44 14.98 -12.68
CA ASP A 171 -14.88 16.30 -13.02
C ASP A 171 -13.63 16.19 -13.90
N LYS A 172 -13.87 16.09 -15.21
CA LYS A 172 -12.82 16.04 -16.24
C LYS A 172 -11.96 17.30 -16.31
N SER A 173 -12.40 18.43 -15.74
CA SER A 173 -11.62 19.66 -15.70
C SER A 173 -10.48 19.59 -14.68
N LEU A 174 -10.68 18.80 -13.61
CA LEU A 174 -9.68 18.56 -12.57
C LEU A 174 -8.83 17.33 -12.87
N CYS A 175 -9.43 16.25 -13.41
CA CYS A 175 -8.70 15.06 -13.82
C CYS A 175 -9.39 14.35 -14.98
N ASN A 176 -8.69 14.18 -16.10
CA ASN A 176 -9.20 13.47 -17.28
C ASN A 176 -8.72 12.01 -17.36
N LYS A 177 -8.20 11.45 -16.25
CA LYS A 177 -7.61 10.12 -16.15
C LYS A 177 -8.48 9.20 -15.29
N LEU A 178 -9.66 8.86 -15.81
CA LEU A 178 -10.52 7.82 -15.24
C LEU A 178 -10.37 6.54 -16.07
N GLU A 179 -9.88 5.49 -15.45
CA GLU A 179 -9.71 4.17 -16.04
C GLU A 179 -10.09 3.13 -14.98
N VAL A 180 -11.26 2.53 -15.15
CA VAL A 180 -11.84 1.58 -14.19
C VAL A 180 -12.23 0.32 -14.96
N ASP A 181 -11.59 -0.78 -14.61
CA ASP A 181 -11.92 -2.13 -15.03
C ASP A 181 -11.66 -3.03 -13.80
N PRO A 182 -12.71 -3.34 -13.02
CA PRO A 182 -12.54 -4.04 -11.76
C PRO A 182 -11.69 -5.32 -11.91
N PRO A 183 -10.72 -5.54 -11.02
CA PRO A 183 -10.60 -4.88 -9.73
C PRO A 183 -9.77 -3.59 -9.72
N VAL A 184 -9.26 -3.10 -10.86
CA VAL A 184 -8.39 -1.91 -10.90
C VAL A 184 -9.19 -0.63 -11.05
N TYR A 185 -8.88 0.34 -10.17
CA TYR A 185 -9.50 1.66 -10.17
C TYR A 185 -8.42 2.74 -10.24
N THR A 186 -8.41 3.50 -11.35
CA THR A 186 -7.55 4.66 -11.57
C THR A 186 -8.40 5.90 -11.79
N PHE A 187 -8.21 6.93 -10.97
CA PHE A 187 -9.01 8.16 -10.98
C PHE A 187 -8.22 9.36 -10.45
N GLY A 188 -8.77 10.56 -10.57
CA GLY A 188 -8.27 11.73 -9.85
C GLY A 188 -8.77 11.75 -8.41
N MET A 189 -8.04 12.35 -7.49
CA MET A 189 -8.49 12.52 -6.10
C MET A 189 -8.16 13.90 -5.56
N LYS A 190 -9.02 14.40 -4.67
CA LYS A 190 -8.73 15.55 -3.81
C LYS A 190 -8.24 15.03 -2.46
N TYR A 191 -7.28 15.71 -1.85
CA TYR A 191 -6.74 15.33 -0.55
C TYR A 191 -6.29 16.56 0.26
N LEU A 192 -6.24 16.43 1.58
CA LEU A 192 -5.66 17.44 2.46
C LEU A 192 -4.13 17.38 2.37
N GLY A 193 -3.49 18.48 1.98
CA GLY A 193 -2.04 18.62 2.07
C GLY A 193 -1.55 18.76 3.51
N LYS A 194 -0.24 18.61 3.73
CA LYS A 194 0.40 18.90 5.05
C LYS A 194 0.22 20.35 5.52
N ASP A 195 -0.10 21.25 4.61
CA ASP A 195 -0.43 22.66 4.83
C ASP A 195 -1.91 22.89 5.19
N GLY A 196 -2.74 21.85 5.18
CA GLY A 196 -4.20 21.93 5.41
C GLY A 196 -5.00 22.33 4.17
N GLU A 197 -4.33 22.64 3.05
CA GLU A 197 -4.99 23.02 1.80
C GLU A 197 -5.46 21.79 1.03
N VAL A 198 -6.58 21.91 0.30
CA VAL A 198 -7.04 20.85 -0.59
C VAL A 198 -6.20 20.84 -1.86
N LYS A 199 -5.55 19.71 -2.12
CA LYS A 199 -4.73 19.46 -3.31
C LYS A 199 -5.35 18.39 -4.17
N ILE A 200 -4.87 18.28 -5.41
CA ILE A 200 -5.34 17.31 -6.40
C ILE A 200 -4.19 16.39 -6.80
N LYS A 201 -4.45 15.09 -6.89
CA LYS A 201 -3.57 14.10 -7.52
C LYS A 201 -4.33 13.48 -8.70
N CYS A 202 -3.69 13.44 -9.86
CA CYS A 202 -4.26 12.91 -11.10
C CYS A 202 -3.17 12.26 -11.98
N PRO A 203 -3.24 10.96 -12.28
CA PRO A 203 -4.09 9.94 -11.64
C PRO A 203 -3.53 9.46 -10.30
N ASN A 204 -4.36 8.74 -9.55
CA ASN A 204 -3.95 7.76 -8.55
C ASN A 204 -4.82 6.50 -8.68
N GLY A 205 -4.42 5.39 -8.07
CA GLY A 205 -5.23 4.18 -8.18
C GLY A 205 -4.82 3.06 -7.24
N TYR A 206 -5.72 2.10 -7.12
CA TYR A 206 -5.56 0.88 -6.33
C TYR A 206 -6.25 -0.29 -7.03
N ALA A 207 -6.00 -1.49 -6.54
CA ALA A 207 -6.72 -2.70 -6.93
C ALA A 207 -7.57 -3.13 -5.76
N TYR A 208 -8.88 -3.22 -5.98
CA TYR A 208 -9.90 -3.46 -4.98
C TYR A 208 -9.75 -4.82 -4.29
N ASN A 209 -9.16 -5.80 -4.99
CA ASN A 209 -8.97 -7.16 -4.52
C ASN A 209 -7.64 -7.39 -3.78
N LEU A 210 -6.76 -6.38 -3.68
CA LEU A 210 -5.45 -6.57 -3.04
C LEU A 210 -5.50 -6.13 -1.57
N HIS A 211 -5.49 -7.12 -0.69
CA HIS A 211 -5.21 -6.93 0.74
C HIS A 211 -3.72 -6.69 0.97
N ALA A 212 -3.37 -6.26 2.18
CA ALA A 212 -2.01 -5.84 2.46
C ALA A 212 -0.98 -6.97 2.34
N ASP A 213 -1.36 -8.19 2.74
CA ASP A 213 -0.53 -9.39 2.57
C ASP A 213 -0.32 -9.75 1.10
N ASP A 214 -1.31 -9.58 0.24
CA ASP A 214 -1.15 -9.77 -1.21
C ASP A 214 -0.15 -8.78 -1.81
N ILE A 215 -0.24 -7.51 -1.43
CA ILE A 215 0.73 -6.49 -1.88
C ILE A 215 2.14 -6.85 -1.37
N LEU A 216 2.27 -7.24 -0.10
CA LEU A 216 3.56 -7.65 0.47
C LEU A 216 4.15 -8.83 -0.31
N VAL A 217 3.35 -9.85 -0.63
CA VAL A 217 3.78 -11.02 -1.39
C VAL A 217 4.13 -10.65 -2.84
N SER A 218 3.22 -10.03 -3.59
CA SER A 218 3.41 -9.74 -5.01
C SER A 218 4.58 -8.79 -5.27
N ALA A 219 4.70 -7.70 -4.49
CA ALA A 219 5.82 -6.78 -4.65
C ALA A 219 7.15 -7.43 -4.23
N THR A 220 7.16 -8.31 -3.23
CA THR A 220 8.37 -9.07 -2.85
C THR A 220 8.75 -10.13 -3.90
N LYS A 221 7.77 -10.80 -4.51
CA LYS A 221 8.01 -11.68 -5.68
C LYS A 221 8.62 -10.89 -6.84
N ALA A 222 8.09 -9.70 -7.14
CA ALA A 222 8.64 -8.81 -8.16
C ALA A 222 10.08 -8.38 -7.82
N PHE A 223 10.35 -8.02 -6.57
CA PHE A 223 11.68 -7.68 -6.06
C PHE A 223 12.70 -8.81 -6.30
N LYS A 224 12.32 -10.05 -5.94
CA LYS A 224 13.14 -11.26 -6.13
C LYS A 224 13.38 -11.56 -7.61
N ALA A 225 12.32 -11.47 -8.43
CA ALA A 225 12.37 -11.79 -9.85
C ALA A 225 13.26 -10.81 -10.62
N LEU A 226 13.11 -9.50 -10.34
CA LEU A 226 13.87 -8.45 -11.01
C LEU A 226 15.35 -8.49 -10.63
N GLY A 227 15.67 -8.64 -9.34
CA GLY A 227 17.03 -8.89 -8.85
C GLY A 227 18.04 -7.75 -9.01
N LYS A 228 17.64 -6.61 -9.56
CA LYS A 228 18.46 -5.41 -9.80
C LYS A 228 17.61 -4.15 -9.75
N ASP A 229 18.25 -3.01 -9.55
CA ASP A 229 17.58 -1.71 -9.57
C ASP A 229 17.10 -1.37 -10.99
N GLU A 230 15.79 -1.43 -11.19
CA GLU A 230 15.10 -1.11 -12.44
C GLU A 230 13.58 -1.02 -12.15
N MET A 231 12.81 -0.70 -13.18
CA MET A 231 11.36 -0.89 -13.18
C MET A 231 10.98 -2.10 -14.03
N CYS A 232 9.92 -2.78 -13.65
CA CYS A 232 9.33 -3.85 -14.43
C CYS A 232 7.79 -3.91 -14.28
N LEU A 233 7.13 -4.58 -15.21
CA LEU A 233 5.71 -4.93 -15.12
C LEU A 233 5.58 -6.34 -14.54
N TYR A 234 4.92 -6.42 -13.40
CA TYR A 234 4.59 -7.67 -12.71
C TYR A 234 3.20 -8.10 -13.14
N LYS A 235 3.07 -9.32 -13.67
CA LYS A 235 1.77 -9.89 -14.01
C LYS A 235 1.14 -10.47 -12.75
N MET A 236 -0.10 -10.10 -12.45
CA MET A 236 -0.84 -10.66 -11.32
C MET A 236 -1.21 -12.12 -11.60
N GLU A 237 -1.09 -12.97 -10.58
CA GLU A 237 -1.21 -14.43 -10.75
C GLU A 237 -2.64 -14.86 -11.10
N ASP A 238 -3.64 -14.19 -10.53
CA ASP A 238 -5.06 -14.57 -10.64
C ASP A 238 -5.93 -13.56 -11.39
N ASP A 239 -5.32 -12.52 -11.97
CA ASP A 239 -6.04 -11.42 -12.63
C ASP A 239 -5.44 -11.01 -13.98
N ASN A 240 -6.25 -10.32 -14.79
CA ASN A 240 -5.88 -9.84 -16.12
C ASN A 240 -5.37 -8.39 -16.13
N TYR A 241 -4.63 -7.98 -15.10
CA TYR A 241 -3.91 -6.70 -15.07
C TYR A 241 -2.46 -6.88 -14.65
N GLN A 242 -1.68 -5.81 -14.76
CA GLN A 242 -0.29 -5.81 -14.32
C GLN A 242 -0.08 -4.73 -13.26
N SER A 243 0.96 -4.91 -12.46
CA SER A 243 1.44 -3.89 -11.55
C SER A 243 2.78 -3.36 -12.01
N VAL A 244 2.94 -2.04 -11.97
CA VAL A 244 4.24 -1.40 -12.14
C VAL A 244 5.00 -1.59 -10.84
N PHE A 245 6.20 -2.16 -10.93
CA PHE A 245 7.09 -2.36 -9.79
C PHE A 245 8.41 -1.64 -10.03
N VAL A 246 8.90 -0.90 -9.04
CA VAL A 246 10.21 -0.25 -9.11
C VAL A 246 11.06 -0.69 -7.93
N ARG A 247 12.27 -1.16 -8.24
CA ARG A 247 13.34 -1.42 -7.27
C ARG A 247 14.43 -0.37 -7.41
N LYS A 248 14.92 0.11 -6.27
CA LYS A 248 16.05 1.06 -6.21
C LYS A 248 16.77 0.94 -4.88
N ASN A 249 18.10 1.03 -4.89
CA ASN A 249 18.97 0.86 -3.74
C ASN A 249 18.73 -0.47 -3.01
N ASP A 250 18.56 -1.56 -3.77
CA ASP A 250 18.24 -2.89 -3.21
C ASP A 250 16.98 -2.91 -2.32
N ALA A 251 16.03 -2.03 -2.61
CA ALA A 251 14.78 -1.88 -1.88
C ALA A 251 13.59 -1.64 -2.80
N ILE A 252 12.40 -1.88 -2.29
CA ILE A 252 11.15 -1.59 -2.98
C ILE A 252 10.94 -0.07 -2.94
N LEU A 253 10.66 0.53 -4.09
CA LEU A 253 10.30 1.95 -4.20
C LEU A 253 8.79 2.13 -4.38
N THR A 254 8.21 1.43 -5.34
CA THR A 254 6.76 1.48 -5.58
C THR A 254 6.25 0.19 -6.20
N PHE A 255 4.97 -0.08 -6.00
CA PHE A 255 4.20 -1.17 -6.57
C PHE A 255 2.76 -0.71 -6.67
N TYR A 256 2.22 -0.61 -7.88
CA TYR A 256 0.85 -0.18 -8.09
C TYR A 256 0.21 -0.84 -9.30
N PRO A 257 -1.10 -1.14 -9.24
CA PRO A 257 -1.83 -1.74 -10.35
C PRO A 257 -2.09 -0.71 -11.45
N ASP A 258 -2.06 -1.16 -12.69
CA ASP A 258 -2.32 -0.35 -13.88
C ASP A 258 -2.97 -1.21 -14.98
N LEU A 259 -3.96 -0.65 -15.66
CA LEU A 259 -4.65 -1.30 -16.77
C LEU A 259 -3.93 -1.10 -18.11
N THR A 260 -3.18 0.01 -18.25
CA THR A 260 -2.39 0.31 -19.45
C THR A 260 -0.93 0.65 -19.13
N PRO A 261 -0.21 -0.19 -18.36
CA PRO A 261 1.14 0.13 -17.90
C PRO A 261 2.15 0.24 -19.03
N LYS A 262 3.16 1.08 -18.83
CA LYS A 262 4.26 1.31 -19.77
C LYS A 262 5.61 1.27 -19.05
N CYS A 263 6.60 0.65 -19.70
CA CYS A 263 7.97 0.53 -19.20
C CYS A 263 8.81 1.80 -19.41
N ASN A 264 8.48 2.52 -20.47
CA ASN A 264 9.03 3.82 -20.86
C ASN A 264 8.10 4.36 -21.96
N ASP A 265 8.40 5.54 -22.50
CA ASP A 265 7.55 6.19 -23.52
C ASP A 265 7.32 5.36 -24.81
N LYS A 266 7.94 4.18 -24.97
CA LYS A 266 7.93 3.42 -26.23
C LYS A 266 7.75 1.90 -26.14
N SER A 267 7.68 1.29 -24.95
CA SER A 267 7.64 -0.17 -24.81
C SER A 267 6.80 -0.65 -23.63
N THR A 268 6.05 -1.74 -23.84
CA THR A 268 5.40 -2.55 -22.79
C THR A 268 6.23 -3.78 -22.39
N ASN A 269 7.39 -3.98 -23.02
CA ASN A 269 8.25 -5.15 -22.80
C ASN A 269 9.29 -4.88 -21.70
N CYS A 270 8.90 -5.01 -20.43
CA CYS A 270 9.80 -5.04 -19.28
C CYS A 270 9.26 -5.96 -18.16
N SER A 271 9.02 -7.23 -18.46
CA SER A 271 8.55 -8.20 -17.47
C SER A 271 9.50 -8.32 -16.27
N CYS A 272 8.96 -8.39 -15.05
CA CYS A 272 9.77 -8.65 -13.85
C CYS A 272 10.42 -10.05 -13.87
N ILE A 273 9.81 -10.98 -14.59
CA ILE A 273 10.41 -12.28 -14.89
C ILE A 273 11.19 -12.12 -16.18
N ASP A 274 12.51 -12.04 -16.07
CA ASP A 274 13.40 -12.15 -17.21
C ASP A 274 13.17 -13.53 -17.85
N GLY A 275 12.73 -13.59 -19.11
CA GLY A 275 12.47 -14.83 -19.86
C GLY A 275 13.70 -15.76 -20.02
N ARG A 276 14.81 -15.46 -19.34
CA ARG A 276 16.06 -16.21 -19.31
C ARG A 276 16.20 -17.18 -18.13
N LYS A 277 15.32 -17.17 -17.13
CA LYS A 277 15.39 -18.13 -16.00
C LYS A 277 14.52 -19.39 -16.12
N ALA A 278 13.76 -19.55 -17.20
CA ALA A 278 13.02 -20.79 -17.49
C ALA A 278 13.89 -21.89 -18.16
N LYS A 279 15.19 -21.96 -17.87
CA LYS A 279 15.96 -23.20 -18.11
C LYS A 279 15.85 -24.06 -16.86
N ALA A 280 14.76 -24.81 -16.80
CA ALA A 280 14.62 -25.95 -15.91
C ALA A 280 15.85 -26.85 -16.08
N THR A 281 16.59 -27.01 -14.99
CA THR A 281 17.57 -28.08 -14.82
C THR A 281 16.80 -29.39 -14.89
N LYS A 282 16.84 -30.07 -16.03
CA LYS A 282 16.52 -31.49 -16.10
C LYS A 282 17.65 -32.24 -15.38
N GLN A 283 17.32 -32.90 -14.28
CA GLN A 283 17.96 -34.15 -13.85
C GLN A 283 16.87 -35.18 -13.66
#